data_AF-A0A0J0YNU0-F1
#
_entry.id   AF-A0A0J0YNU0-F1
#
_cell.length_a   1.000
_cell.length_b   1.000
_cell.length_c   1.000
_cell.angle_alpha   90.00
_cell.angle_beta   90.00
_cell.angle_gamma   90.00
#
_symmetry.space_group_name_H-M   'P 1'
#
loop_
_entity.id
_entity.type
_entity.pdbx_description
1 polymer ?
#
loop_
_entity_poly.entity_id
_entity_poly.type
_entity_poly.pdbx_seq_one_letter_code
_entity_poly.pdbx_strand_id
1 'polypeptide(L)' 'LIAGLFGNNIGRSGEHTVTILGVAASAVLSAYVLYGFIEGSRGKYDENVYTWLTMGGLDFSVGFLVDRLTAMMMVV' A
#
# COMPACT_ATOMS: atom_id res chain seq x y z
N LEU A 1 -6.20 12.91 -1.23
CA LEU A 1 -6.83 14.15 -0.72
C LEU A 1 -5.99 15.40 -0.99
N ILE A 2 -4.70 15.41 -0.66
CA ILE A 2 -3.85 16.60 -0.74
C ILE A 2 -3.78 17.18 -2.17
N ALA A 3 -3.29 16.43 -3.15
CA ALA A 3 -3.21 16.92 -4.54
C ALA A 3 -4.58 17.02 -5.26
N GLY A 4 -5.59 16.26 -4.83
CA GLY A 4 -6.90 16.20 -5.51
C GLY A 4 -7.94 17.20 -4.98
N LEU A 5 -8.14 17.27 -3.66
CA LEU A 5 -9.13 18.15 -3.02
C LEU A 5 -8.56 19.54 -2.71
N PHE A 6 -7.26 19.63 -2.39
CA PHE A 6 -6.58 20.88 -2.03
C PHE A 6 -5.64 21.39 -3.12
N GLY A 7 -5.74 20.85 -4.33
CA GLY A 7 -4.86 21.22 -5.44
C GLY A 7 -4.82 22.72 -5.74
N ASN A 8 -5.99 23.36 -5.75
CA ASN A 8 -6.11 24.80 -5.99
C ASN A 8 -5.43 25.68 -4.92
N ASN A 9 -5.25 25.18 -3.69
CA ASN A 9 -4.56 25.90 -2.61
C ASN A 9 -3.04 25.68 -2.63
N ILE A 10 -2.60 24.55 -3.18
CA ILE A 10 -1.19 24.10 -3.20
C ILE A 10 -0.48 24.54 -4.49
N GLY A 11 -1.25 24.76 -5.56
CA GLY A 11 -0.76 25.18 -6.87
C GLY A 11 -0.10 24.04 -7.64
N ARG A 12 0.07 24.25 -8.96
CA ARG A 12 0.51 23.21 -9.92
C ARG A 12 1.84 22.52 -9.52
N SER A 13 2.81 23.29 -9.00
CA SER A 13 4.11 22.74 -8.63
C SER A 13 4.02 21.86 -7.38
N GLY A 14 3.22 22.26 -6.37
CA GLY A 14 3.13 21.50 -5.12
C GLY A 14 2.37 20.19 -5.30
N GLU A 15 1.36 20.14 -6.16
CA GLU A 15 0.61 18.92 -6.46
C GLU A 15 1.52 17.80 -6.98
N HIS A 16 2.34 18.09 -8.00
CA HIS A 16 3.25 17.10 -8.58
C HIS A 16 4.36 16.69 -7.62
N THR A 17 4.89 17.62 -6.82
CA THR A 17 5.89 17.26 -5.80
C THR A 17 5.30 16.30 -4.76
N VAL A 18 4.09 16.55 -4.27
CA VAL A 18 3.43 15.68 -3.29
C VAL A 18 3.16 14.29 -3.85
N THR A 19 2.69 14.17 -5.09
CA THR A 19 2.44 12.86 -5.70
C THR A 19 3.73 12.10 -5.96
N ILE A 20 4.78 12.76 -6.48
CA ILE A 20 6.11 12.14 -6.68
C ILE A 20 6.69 11.68 -5.35
N LEU A 21 6.66 12.51 -4.31
CA LEU A 21 7.16 12.13 -2.98
C LEU A 21 6.37 10.97 -2.38
N GLY A 22 5.05 10.95 -2.55
CA GLY A 22 4.21 9.83 -2.11
C GLY A 22 4.58 8.52 -2.80
N VAL A 23 4.76 8.53 -4.12
CA VAL A 23 5.17 7.34 -4.88
C VAL A 23 6.60 6.94 -4.53
N ALA A 24 7.53 7.90 -4.39
CA ALA A 24 8.91 7.62 -4.00
C ALA A 24 8.99 6.96 -2.61
N ALA A 25 8.22 7.45 -1.64
CA ALA A 25 8.13 6.83 -0.32
C ALA A 25 7.59 5.40 -0.40
N SER A 26 6.51 5.18 -1.18
CA SER A 26 5.96 3.84 -1.40
C SER A 26 6.96 2.87 -2.05
N ALA A 27 7.74 3.34 -3.03
CA ALA A 27 8.76 2.55 -3.71
C ALA A 27 9.92 2.14 -2.76
N VAL A 28 10.37 3.06 -1.89
CA VAL A 28 11.39 2.73 -0.88
C VAL A 28 10.84 1.71 0.12
N LEU A 29 9.60 1.87 0.57
CA LEU A 29 8.97 0.94 1.51
C LEU A 29 8.74 -0.44 0.90
N SER A 30 8.34 -0.54 -0.38
CA SER A 30 8.18 -1.84 -1.04
C SER A 30 9.52 -2.58 -1.17
N ALA A 31 10.60 -1.87 -1.52
CA ALA A 31 11.94 -2.45 -1.56
C ALA A 31 12.40 -2.96 -0.19
N TYR A 32 12.09 -2.22 0.88
CA TYR A 32 12.37 -2.65 2.26
C TYR A 32 11.60 -3.92 2.67
N VAL A 33 10.33 -4.04 2.26
CA VAL A 33 9.54 -5.26 2.50
C VAL A 33 10.15 -6.45 1.77
N LEU A 34 10.45 -6.30 0.48
CA LEU A 34 11.07 -7.36 -0.32
C LEU A 34 12.44 -7.78 0.24
N TYR A 35 13.26 -6.82 0.67
CA TYR A 35 14.55 -7.09 1.30
C TYR A 35 14.39 -8.01 2.52
N GLY A 36 13.39 -7.76 3.38
CA GLY A 36 13.13 -8.65 4.52
C GLY A 36 12.69 -10.06 4.14
N PHE A 37 12.00 -10.24 3.00
CA PHE A 37 11.70 -11.58 2.46
C PHE A 37 12.94 -12.28 1.88
N ILE A 38 13.90 -11.53 1.32
CA ILE A 38 15.16 -12.07 0.78
C ILE A 38 16.09 -12.50 1.92
N GLU A 39 16.23 -11.69 2.96
CA GLU A 39 17.04 -11.98 4.14
C GLU A 39 16.42 -13.08 5.03
N GLY A 40 15.14 -13.40 4.80
CA GLY A 40 14.40 -14.39 5.59
C GLY A 40 13.94 -13.88 6.96
N SER A 41 14.06 -12.57 7.21
CA SER A 41 13.63 -11.93 8.47
C SER A 41 12.11 -11.71 8.54
N ARG A 42 11.39 -11.85 7.41
CA ARG A 42 9.93 -11.70 7.31
C ARG A 42 9.22 -12.98 6.85
N GLY A 43 8.17 -13.34 7.58
CA GLY A 43 7.17 -14.35 7.17
C GLY A 43 6.03 -13.73 6.34
N LYS A 44 5.17 -14.58 5.78
CA LYS A 44 3.95 -14.12 5.09
C LYS A 44 3.02 -13.37 6.05
N TYR A 45 2.38 -12.31 5.55
CA TYR A 45 1.30 -11.61 6.24
C TYR A 45 -0.02 -12.04 5.62
N ASP A 46 -1.00 -12.45 6.42
CA ASP A 46 -2.27 -13.02 5.96
C ASP A 46 -3.36 -12.67 6.98
N GLU A 47 -3.88 -11.46 6.88
CA GLU A 47 -4.80 -10.88 7.87
C GLU A 47 -5.87 -10.01 7.21
N ASN A 48 -7.04 -9.97 7.84
CA ASN A 48 -8.15 -9.11 7.43
C ASN A 48 -8.00 -7.70 8.00
N VAL A 49 -8.26 -6.69 7.16
CA VAL A 49 -8.21 -5.28 7.57
C VAL A 49 -9.57 -4.83 8.11
N TYR A 50 -10.66 -5.20 7.43
CA TYR A 50 -12.02 -4.94 7.88
C TYR A 50 -13.03 -5.85 7.18
N THR A 51 -14.22 -5.99 7.78
CA THR A 51 -15.35 -6.67 7.16
C THR A 51 -16.14 -5.67 6.30
N TRP A 52 -16.22 -5.93 5.00
CA TRP A 52 -16.92 -5.06 4.06
C TRP A 52 -18.43 -5.25 4.13
N LEU A 53 -18.89 -6.50 4.27
CA LEU A 53 -20.31 -6.84 4.30
C LEU A 53 -20.55 -8.11 5.09
N THR A 54 -21.62 -8.14 5.88
CA THR A 54 -22.14 -9.35 6.52
C THR A 54 -23.54 -9.61 5.99
N MET A 55 -23.78 -10.78 5.41
CA MET A 55 -25.09 -11.16 4.89
C MET A 55 -25.36 -12.65 5.10
N GLY A 56 -26.53 -12.98 5.63
CA GLY A 56 -26.94 -14.38 5.83
C GLY A 56 -25.99 -15.17 6.75
N GLY A 57 -25.28 -14.50 7.66
CA GLY A 57 -24.28 -15.13 8.55
C GLY A 57 -22.89 -15.34 7.93
N LEU A 58 -22.65 -14.83 6.72
CA LEU A 58 -21.33 -14.84 6.07
C LEU A 58 -20.71 -13.46 6.10
N ASP A 59 -19.43 -13.40 6.51
CA ASP A 59 -18.62 -12.17 6.55
C ASP A 59 -17.70 -12.08 5.33
N PHE A 60 -17.92 -11.08 4.50
CA PHE A 60 -17.07 -10.73 3.37
C PHE A 60 -16.04 -9.71 3.83
N SER A 61 -14.81 -10.15 4.06
CA SER A 61 -13.72 -9.31 4.59
C SER A 61 -12.70 -8.96 3.52
N VAL A 62 -12.14 -7.75 3.64
CA VAL A 62 -11.01 -7.30 2.82
C VAL A 62 -9.75 -7.47 3.67
N GLY A 63 -8.84 -8.30 3.19
CA GLY A 63 -7.56 -8.59 3.84
C GLY A 63 -6.39 -8.47 2.88
N PHE A 64 -5.19 -8.55 3.42
CA PHE A 64 -3.96 -8.62 2.64
C PHE A 64 -3.26 -9.95 2.86
N LEU A 65 -2.95 -10.62 1.75
CA LEU A 65 -1.98 -11.69 1.70
C LEU A 65 -0.69 -11.13 1.09
N VAL A 66 0.29 -10.83 1.93
CA VAL A 66 1.62 -10.39 1.50
C VAL A 66 2.61 -11.53 1.70
N ASP A 67 2.94 -12.16 0.59
CA ASP A 67 3.98 -13.18 0.50
C ASP A 67 5.13 -12.69 -0.40
N ARG A 68 6.10 -13.57 -0.67
CA ARG A 68 7.26 -13.23 -1.49
C ARG A 68 6.87 -12.81 -2.91
N LEU A 69 5.84 -13.43 -3.49
CA LEU A 69 5.39 -13.10 -4.84
C LEU A 69 4.75 -11.70 -4.87
N THR A 70 3.83 -11.42 -3.94
CA THR A 70 3.23 -10.10 -3.79
C THR A 70 4.30 -9.03 -3.50
N ALA A 71 5.30 -9.34 -2.65
CA ALA A 71 6.40 -8.41 -2.38
C ALA A 71 7.24 -8.07 -3.62
N MET A 72 7.50 -9.04 -4.51
CA MET A 72 8.17 -8.78 -5.79
C MET A 72 7.33 -7.88 -6.69
N MET A 73 6.01 -8.11 -6.76
CA MET A 73 5.10 -7.33 -7.60
C MET A 73 4.85 -5.91 -7.07
N MET A 74 5.02 -5.66 -5.77
CA MET A 74 4.91 -4.32 -5.18
C MET A 74 6.13 -3.42 -5.44
N VAL A 75 7.29 -3.99 -5.76
CA VAL A 75 8.53 -3.24 -6.03
C VAL A 75 8.60 -2.73 -7.47
N VAL A 76 7.96 -3.44 -8.39
CA VAL A 76 7.93 -3.15 -9.84
C VAL A 76 6.91 -2.06 -10.14
#